data_AF-A0A920VZ44-F1
#
_entry.id   AF-A0A920VZ44-F1
#
_cell.length_a   1.000
_cell.length_b   1.000
_cell.length_c   1.000
_cell.angle_alpha   90.00
_cell.angle_beta   90.00
_cell.angle_gamma   90.00
#
_symmetry.space_group_name_H-M   'P 1'
#
loop_
_entity.id
_entity.type
_entity.pdbx_description
1 polymer ?
#
loop_
_entity_poly.entity_id
_entity_poly.type
_entity_poly.pdbx_seq_one_letter_code
_entity_poly.pdbx_strand_id
1 'polypeptide(L)'
;MANIYACLELGVSFIDASVSGLGGCPYAQGASGNVATEDVVYMLHGIGIKTGVDIEKLIETGRFISDVFGRLPQSRVPCAK
;
A
#
# COMPACT_ATOMS: atom_id res chain seq x y z
N MET A 1 5.05 -6.29 -5.10
CA MET A 1 6.14 -5.29 -5.03
C MET A 1 7.14 -5.43 -6.17
N ALA A 2 7.68 -6.62 -6.46
CA ALA A 2 8.65 -6.83 -7.55
C ALA A 2 8.21 -6.23 -8.91
N ASN A 3 6.96 -6.43 -9.32
CA ASN A 3 6.44 -5.87 -10.58
C ASN A 3 6.48 -4.33 -10.61
N ILE A 4 6.20 -3.67 -9.48
CA ILE A 4 6.24 -2.21 -9.41
C ILE A 4 7.68 -1.73 -9.60
N TYR A 5 8.63 -2.36 -8.90
CA TYR A 5 10.05 -2.04 -9.05
C TYR A 5 10.54 -2.21 -10.51
N ALA A 6 10.20 -3.32 -11.15
CA ALA A 6 10.51 -3.54 -12.56
C ALA A 6 9.89 -2.48 -13.48
N CYS A 7 8.65 -2.05 -13.22
CA CYS A 7 8.02 -0.97 -13.97
C CYS A 7 8.72 0.39 -13.76
N LEU A 8 9.21 0.69 -12.54
CA LEU A 8 9.98 1.90 -12.26
C LEU A 8 11.28 1.93 -13.08
N GLU A 9 11.97 0.79 -13.22
CA GLU A 9 13.18 0.68 -14.07
C GLU A 9 12.89 0.95 -15.55
N LEU A 10 11.65 0.70 -15.99
CA LEU A 10 11.17 1.02 -17.34
C LEU A 10 10.65 2.47 -17.49
N GLY A 11 10.75 3.29 -16.44
CA GLY A 11 10.36 4.70 -16.46
C GLY A 11 8.88 4.96 -16.14
N VAL A 12 8.12 3.96 -15.69
CA VAL A 12 6.76 4.18 -15.19
C VAL A 12 6.81 5.04 -13.93
N SER A 13 5.95 6.06 -13.84
CA SER A 13 5.91 7.01 -12.72
C SER A 13 4.54 7.15 -12.05
N PHE A 14 3.53 6.43 -12.55
CA PHE A 14 2.18 6.38 -11.98
C PHE A 14 1.85 4.94 -11.57
N ILE A 15 1.50 4.76 -10.31
CA ILE A 15 1.22 3.45 -9.71
C ILE A 15 -0.09 3.57 -8.92
N ASP A 16 -1.05 2.72 -9.25
CA ASP A 16 -2.28 2.59 -8.46
C ASP A 16 -2.05 1.64 -7.29
N ALA A 17 -2.58 2.03 -6.13
CA ALA A 17 -2.52 1.27 -4.89
C ALA A 17 -3.78 1.55 -4.05
N SER A 18 -4.04 0.73 -3.04
CA SER A 18 -5.17 0.92 -2.14
C SER A 18 -4.69 1.01 -0.69
N VAL A 19 -5.22 1.99 0.05
CA VAL A 19 -4.87 2.18 1.47
C VAL A 19 -5.07 0.87 2.22
N SER A 20 -4.15 0.48 3.09
CA SER A 20 -4.17 -0.75 3.89
C SER A 20 -4.41 -2.05 3.11
N GLY A 21 -4.16 -2.03 1.79
CA GLY A 21 -4.48 -3.15 0.89
C GLY A 21 -5.99 -3.38 0.76
N LEU A 22 -6.80 -2.31 0.78
CA LEU A 22 -8.24 -2.45 0.64
C LEU A 22 -8.63 -3.11 -0.70
N GLY A 23 -9.82 -3.72 -0.70
CA GLY A 23 -10.28 -4.58 -1.78
C GLY A 23 -10.04 -6.06 -1.52
N GLY A 24 -10.10 -6.82 -2.61
CA GLY A 24 -10.03 -8.27 -2.69
C GLY A 24 -10.32 -8.70 -4.13
N CYS A 25 -9.96 -9.93 -4.51
CA CYS A 25 -10.26 -10.43 -5.84
C CYS A 25 -11.54 -11.27 -5.81
N PRO A 26 -12.60 -10.93 -6.58
CA PRO A 26 -13.82 -11.73 -6.62
C PRO A 26 -13.59 -13.13 -7.22
N TYR A 27 -12.51 -13.31 -7.98
CA TYR A 27 -12.15 -14.58 -8.61
C TYR A 27 -11.14 -15.41 -7.80
N ALA A 28 -10.49 -14.83 -6.79
CA ALA A 28 -9.47 -15.50 -5.99
C ALA A 28 -9.78 -15.32 -4.49
N GLN A 29 -10.49 -16.29 -3.95
CA GLN A 29 -10.95 -16.27 -2.56
C GLN A 29 -9.75 -16.25 -1.61
N GLY A 30 -9.70 -15.25 -0.71
CA GLY A 30 -8.62 -15.08 0.25
C GLY A 30 -7.35 -14.39 -0.29
N ALA A 31 -7.33 -13.96 -1.56
CA ALA A 31 -6.23 -13.16 -2.07
C ALA A 31 -6.28 -11.74 -1.50
N SER A 32 -5.10 -11.14 -1.27
CA SER A 32 -4.91 -9.80 -0.68
C SER A 32 -5.48 -8.65 -1.53
N GLY A 33 -5.87 -8.90 -2.78
CA GLY A 33 -6.41 -7.87 -3.67
C GLY A 33 -5.34 -6.89 -4.13
N ASN A 34 -5.54 -5.60 -3.85
CA ASN A 34 -4.64 -4.53 -4.29
C ASN A 34 -3.36 -4.50 -3.45
N VAL A 35 -2.29 -3.92 -4.01
CA VAL A 35 -1.10 -3.56 -3.23
C VAL A 35 -1.45 -2.46 -2.23
N ALA A 36 -0.92 -2.58 -1.00
CA ALA A 36 -1.09 -1.56 0.01
C ALA A 36 -0.30 -0.29 -0.34
N THR A 37 -0.95 0.88 -0.29
CA THR A 37 -0.30 2.17 -0.59
C THR A 37 0.88 2.44 0.33
N GLU A 38 0.77 2.06 1.60
CA GLU A 38 1.81 2.17 2.62
C GLU A 38 3.09 1.44 2.19
N ASP A 39 2.95 0.20 1.69
CA ASP A 39 4.08 -0.63 1.25
C ASP A 39 4.76 0.00 0.03
N VAL A 40 3.98 0.60 -0.88
CA VAL A 40 4.52 1.29 -2.07
C VAL A 40 5.26 2.56 -1.67
N VAL A 41 4.64 3.41 -0.84
CA VAL A 41 5.26 4.65 -0.36
C VAL A 41 6.53 4.35 0.43
N TYR A 42 6.51 3.36 1.30
CA TYR A 42 7.68 2.91 2.05
C TYR A 42 8.82 2.47 1.13
N MET A 43 8.52 1.63 0.13
CA MET A 43 9.53 1.21 -0.86
C MET A 43 10.10 2.42 -1.60
N LEU A 44 9.23 3.30 -2.13
CA LEU A 44 9.65 4.48 -2.91
C LEU A 44 10.52 5.43 -2.08
N HIS A 45 10.13 5.72 -0.84
CA HIS A 45 10.94 6.53 0.08
C HIS A 45 12.28 5.86 0.39
N GLY A 46 12.29 4.54 0.63
CA GLY A 46 13.49 3.76 0.90
C GLY A 46 14.51 3.76 -0.25
N ILE A 47 14.05 3.88 -1.49
CA ILE A 47 14.92 4.03 -2.68
C ILE A 47 15.14 5.49 -3.10
N GLY A 48 14.72 6.46 -2.28
CA GLY A 48 14.97 7.89 -2.49
C GLY A 48 14.02 8.60 -3.46
N ILE A 49 12.91 7.98 -3.86
CA ILE A 49 11.89 8.58 -4.72
C ILE A 49 10.89 9.36 -3.87
N LYS A 50 10.71 10.64 -4.19
CA LYS A 50 9.74 11.51 -3.53
C LYS A 50 8.33 11.28 -4.09
N THR A 51 7.37 11.06 -3.20
CA THR A 51 5.96 10.87 -3.56
C THR A 51 5.06 12.04 -3.16
N GLY A 52 5.52 12.90 -2.24
CA GLY A 52 4.69 13.94 -1.62
C GLY A 52 3.68 13.42 -0.59
N VAL A 53 3.68 12.12 -0.31
CA VAL A 53 2.80 11.49 0.68
C VAL A 53 3.46 11.48 2.05
N ASP A 54 2.73 11.92 3.06
CA ASP A 54 3.08 11.79 4.48
C ASP A 54 2.71 10.37 4.95
N ILE A 55 3.72 9.57 5.26
CA ILE A 55 3.53 8.15 5.60
C ILE A 55 2.81 7.95 6.94
N GLU A 56 3.00 8.85 7.90
CA GLU A 56 2.35 8.74 9.21
C GLU A 56 0.84 8.99 9.09
N LYS A 57 0.45 10.02 8.34
CA LYS A 57 -0.98 10.28 8.04
C LYS A 57 -1.61 9.17 7.23
N LEU A 58 -0.85 8.55 6.33
CA LEU A 58 -1.33 7.40 5.56
C LEU A 58 -1.58 6.19 6.45
N ILE A 59 -0.68 5.90 7.39
CA ILE A 59 -0.84 4.82 8.39
C ILE A 59 -2.08 5.07 9.27
N GLU A 60 -2.28 6.30 9.74
CA GLU A 60 -3.47 6.68 10.53
C GLU A 60 -4.76 6.45 9.73
N THR A 61 -4.79 6.90 8.47
CA THR A 61 -5.93 6.69 7.57
C THR A 61 -6.20 5.20 7.37
N GLY A 62 -5.15 4.40 7.21
CA GLY A 62 -5.22 2.96 7.05
C GLY A 62 -5.82 2.24 8.27
N ARG A 63 -5.44 2.67 9.48
CA ARG A 63 -6.06 2.16 10.72
C ARG A 63 -7.53 2.51 10.79
N PHE A 64 -7.86 3.79 10.60
CA PHE A 64 -9.24 4.28 10.66
C PHE A 64 -10.17 3.44 9.77
N ILE A 65 -9.80 3.23 8.50
CA ILE A 65 -10.67 2.51 7.58
C ILE A 65 -10.70 1.00 7.86
N SER A 66 -9.60 0.43 8.36
CA SER A 66 -9.53 -0.97 8.77
C SER A 66 -10.47 -1.25 9.95
N ASP A 67 -10.51 -0.35 10.93
CA ASP A 67 -11.44 -0.41 12.07
C ASP A 67 -12.91 -0.33 11.62
N VAL A 68 -13.22 0.55 10.67
CA VAL A 68 -14.58 0.68 10.10
C VAL A 68 -15.05 -0.63 9.45
N PHE A 69 -14.16 -1.35 8.77
CA PHE A 69 -14.48 -2.64 8.15
C PHE A 69 -14.35 -3.83 9.10
N GLY A 70 -13.89 -3.63 10.35
CA GLY A 70 -13.67 -4.70 11.32
C GLY A 70 -12.61 -5.72 10.88
N ARG A 71 -11.59 -5.28 10.13
CA ARG A 71 -10.51 -6.15 9.62
C ARG A 71 -9.15 -5.53 9.90
N LEU A 72 -8.12 -6.36 9.99
CA LEU A 72 -6.75 -5.87 10.15
C LEU A 72 -6.22 -5.26 8.83
N PRO A 73 -5.34 -4.24 8.90
CA PRO A 73 -4.60 -3.76 7.75
C PRO A 73 -3.79 -4.88 7.10
N GLN A 74 -3.72 -4.91 5.77
CA GLN A 74 -2.89 -5.89 5.04
C GLN A 74 -1.50 -5.37 4.69
N SER A 75 -1.24 -4.08 4.92
CA SER A 75 0.10 -3.50 4.77
C SER A 75 1.09 -4.22 5.68
N ARG A 76 2.32 -4.41 5.17
CA ARG A 76 3.45 -4.96 5.94
C ARG A 76 4.23 -3.88 6.68
N VAL A 77 4.08 -2.62 6.29
CA VAL A 77 4.61 -1.50 7.06
C VAL A 77 3.96 -1.54 8.44
N PRO A 78 4.74 -1.59 9.53
CA PRO A 78 4.17 -1.65 10.86
C PRO A 78 3.33 -0.41 11.11
N CYS A 79 2.01 -0.58 11.10
CA CYS A 79 1.10 0.37 11.71
C CYS A 79 1.23 0.21 13.24
N ALA A 80 2.41 0.50 13.83
CA ALA A 80 2.71 0.19 15.23
C ALA A 80 2.06 1.18 16.23
N LYS A 81 1.18 0.61 17.05
CA LYS A 81 0.33 1.15 18.15
C LYS A 81 -0.55 2.37 17.86
#